data_AF-B5CMH3-F1
#
_entry.id   AF-B5CMH3-F1
#
_cell.length_a   1.000
_cell.length_b   1.000
_cell.length_c   1.000
_cell.angle_alpha   90.00
_cell.angle_beta   90.00
_cell.angle_gamma   90.00
#
_symmetry.space_group_name_H-M   'P 1'
#
loop_
_entity.id
_entity.type
_entity.pdbx_description
1 polymer ?
#
loop_
_entity_poly.entity_id
_entity_poly.type
_entity_poly.pdbx_seq_one_letter_code
_entity_poly.pdbx_strand_id
1 'polypeptide(L)' 'MIEKSLLSQEAFAQAVGVSFTTVTRWESGKCKPTFKTMKLIDDFCKAQGIDFNISDELIDKE' A
#
# COMPACT_ATOMS: atom_id res chain seq x y z
N MET A 1 8.50 4.34 -0.07
CA MET A 1 7.04 4.40 0.14
C MET A 1 6.68 4.25 1.62
N ILE A 2 7.43 3.43 2.39
CA ILE A 2 7.11 3.14 3.80
C ILE A 2 7.95 3.90 4.85
N GLU A 3 8.99 4.66 4.48
CA GLU A 3 9.83 5.36 5.48
C GLU A 3 9.13 6.48 6.29
N LYS A 4 7.92 6.90 5.90
CA LYS A 4 7.15 7.94 6.61
C LYS A 4 5.93 7.43 7.37
N SER A 5 5.64 6.13 7.31
CA SER A 5 4.55 5.51 8.08
C SER A 5 5.17 4.67 9.20
N LEU A 6 4.75 4.90 10.44
CA LEU A 6 5.24 4.20 11.65
C LEU A 6 4.95 2.68 11.66
N LEU A 7 4.37 2.13 10.59
CA LEU A 7 4.00 0.73 10.46
C LEU A 7 5.06 -0.04 9.67
N SER A 8 5.53 -1.15 10.24
CA SER A 8 6.35 -2.11 9.49
C SER A 8 5.55 -2.66 8.30
N GLN A 9 6.24 -2.99 7.20
CA GLN A 9 5.64 -3.64 6.01
C GLN A 9 4.73 -4.82 6.38
N GLU A 10 5.10 -5.58 7.41
CA GLU A 10 4.31 -6.71 7.93
C GLU A 10 3.00 -6.27 8.58
N ALA A 11 3.02 -5.20 9.39
CA ALA A 11 1.82 -4.70 10.05
C ALA A 11 0.82 -4.14 9.04
N PHE A 12 1.30 -3.40 8.04
CA PHE A 12 0.47 -2.94 6.92
C PHE A 12 -0.07 -4.12 6.11
N ALA A 13 0.78 -5.09 5.79
CA ALA A 13 0.37 -6.28 5.05
C ALA A 13 -0.73 -7.06 5.81
N GLN A 14 -0.56 -7.28 7.12
CA GLN A 14 -1.59 -7.91 7.95
C GLN A 14 -2.89 -7.10 7.98
N ALA A 15 -2.82 -5.78 8.11
CA ALA A 15 -4.00 -4.93 8.16
C ALA A 15 -4.80 -4.95 6.85
N VAL A 16 -4.10 -5.00 5.71
CA VAL A 16 -4.69 -5.09 4.36
C VAL A 16 -5.02 -6.54 3.98
N GLY A 17 -4.64 -7.52 4.81
CA GLY A 17 -4.88 -8.95 4.56
C GLY A 17 -4.04 -9.53 3.43
N VAL A 18 -2.85 -8.98 3.18
CA VAL A 18 -1.87 -9.47 2.20
C VAL A 18 -0.58 -9.91 2.89
N SER A 19 0.31 -10.60 2.16
CA SER A 19 1.65 -10.92 2.67
C SER A 19 2.62 -9.75 2.50
N PHE A 20 3.60 -9.62 3.40
CA PHE A 20 4.63 -8.57 3.30
C PHE A 20 5.36 -8.60 1.96
N THR A 21 5.57 -9.80 1.40
CA THR A 21 6.18 -10.00 0.07
C THR A 21 5.38 -9.35 -1.06
N THR A 22 4.05 -9.28 -0.92
CA THR A 22 3.17 -8.59 -1.85
C THR A 22 3.38 -7.08 -1.77
N VAL A 23 3.54 -6.54 -0.56
CA VAL A 23 3.87 -5.12 -0.33
C VAL A 23 5.25 -4.78 -0.89
N THR A 24 6.26 -5.63 -0.66
CA THR A 24 7.60 -5.46 -1.24
C THR A 24 7.57 -5.46 -2.77
N ARG A 25 6.69 -6.27 -3.38
CA ARG A 25 6.51 -6.27 -4.84
C ARG A 25 5.87 -4.99 -5.35
N TRP A 26 4.93 -4.40 -4.61
CA TRP A 26 4.36 -3.09 -4.94
C TRP A 26 5.44 -2.00 -4.86
N GLU A 27 6.21 -1.98 -3.78
CA GLU A 27 7.30 -1.00 -3.63
C GLU A 27 8.42 -1.17 -4.66
N SER A 28 8.67 -2.40 -5.10
CA SER A 28 9.64 -2.68 -6.18
C SER A 28 9.09 -2.39 -7.58
N GLY A 29 7.84 -1.94 -7.71
CA GLY A 29 7.16 -1.75 -9.00
C GLY A 29 6.91 -3.05 -9.79
N LYS A 30 7.16 -4.21 -9.19
CA LYS A 30 7.04 -5.52 -9.86
C LYS A 30 5.61 -5.98 -10.04
N CYS A 31 4.68 -5.45 -9.25
CA CYS A 31 3.27 -5.79 -9.31
C CYS A 31 2.44 -4.61 -8.81
N LYS A 32 1.24 -4.41 -9.37
CA LYS A 32 0.29 -3.39 -8.90
C LYS A 32 -0.75 -4.06 -7.98
N PRO A 33 -1.18 -3.40 -6.88
CA PRO A 33 -2.26 -3.92 -6.04
C PRO A 33 -3.54 -4.10 -6.87
N THR A 34 -4.33 -5.14 -6.56
CA THR A 34 -5.63 -5.32 -7.21
C THR A 34 -6.66 -4.33 -6.68
N PHE A 35 -7.75 -4.09 -7.41
CA PHE A 35 -8.82 -3.18 -6.99
C PHE A 35 -9.38 -3.50 -5.59
N LYS A 36 -9.55 -4.79 -5.26
CA LYS A 36 -9.92 -5.22 -3.90
C LYS A 36 -8.92 -4.75 -2.85
N THR A 37 -7.64 -4.88 -3.16
CA THR A 37 -6.55 -4.51 -2.27
C THR A 37 -6.43 -2.99 -2.13
N MET A 38 -6.56 -2.25 -3.23
CA MET A 38 -6.62 -0.78 -3.19
C MET A 38 -7.73 -0.28 -2.27
N LYS A 39 -8.92 -0.89 -2.32
CA LYS A 39 -10.03 -0.55 -1.42
C LYS A 39 -9.68 -0.81 0.05
N LEU A 40 -9.04 -1.94 0.34
CA LEU A 40 -8.59 -2.26 1.72
C LEU A 40 -7.52 -1.28 2.22
N ILE A 41 -6.61 -0.86 1.34
CA ILE A 41 -5.60 0.14 1.65
C ILE A 41 -6.26 1.50 1.92
N ASP A 42 -7.19 1.93 1.06
CA ASP A 42 -7.96 3.16 1.23
C ASP A 42 -8.75 3.17 2.55
N ASP A 43 -9.46 2.07 2.87
CA ASP A 43 -10.18 1.92 4.13
C ASP A 43 -9.22 1.94 5.35
N PHE A 44 -8.06 1.28 5.24
CA PHE A 44 -7.03 1.29 6.28
C PHE A 44 -6.44 2.68 6.50
N CYS A 45 -6.09 3.39 5.43
CA CYS A 45 -5.53 4.73 5.49
C CYS A 45 -6.53 5.74 6.06
N LYS A 46 -7.81 5.67 5.64
CA LYS A 46 -8.90 6.46 6.24
C LYS A 46 -9.05 6.20 7.74
N ALA A 47 -8.98 4.95 8.17
CA ALA A 47 -9.08 4.60 9.59
C ALA A 47 -7.90 5.14 10.42
N GLN A 48 -6.72 5.33 9.80
CA GLN A 48 -5.54 5.92 10.42
C GLN A 48 -5.47 7.45 10.25
N GLY A 49 -6.42 8.06 9.54
CA GLY A 49 -6.37 9.50 9.22
C GLY A 49 -5.25 9.87 8.24
N ILE A 50 -4.76 8.90 7.47
CA ILE A 50 -3.71 9.07 6.47
C ILE A 50 -4.37 9.35 5.12
N ASP A 51 -4.07 10.51 4.54
CA ASP A 51 -4.49 10.83 3.17
C ASP A 51 -3.57 10.09 2.19
N PHE A 52 -3.96 8.87 1.81
CA PHE A 52 -3.20 8.01 0.91
C PHE A 52 -3.76 8.11 -0.51
N ASN A 53 -3.05 8.83 -1.38
CA ASN A 53 -3.45 9.02 -2.77
C ASN A 53 -2.74 7.98 -3.66
N ILE A 54 -3.41 6.85 -3.89
CA ILE A 54 -2.95 5.76 -4.80
C ILE A 54 -2.62 6.29 -6.21
N SER A 55 -3.26 7.38 -6.60
CA SER A 55 -3.09 8.08 -7.88
C SER A 55 -1.65 8.48 -8.17
N ASP A 56 -0.89 8.91 -7.15
CA ASP A 56 0.49 9.40 -7.33
C ASP A 56 1.51 8.27 -7.54
N GLU A 57 1.21 7.06 -7.07
CA GLU A 57 2.10 5.90 -7.18
C GLU A 57 1.87 5.08 -8.46
N LEU A 58 0.74 5.29 -9.14
CA LEU A 58 0.43 4.68 -10.43
C LEU A 58 0.97 5.49 -11.61
N ILE A 59 1.58 6.65 -11.37
CA ILE A 59 2.30 7.41 -12.40
C ILE A 59 3.60 6.66 -12.67
N ASP A 60 3.51 5.70 -13.59
CA ASP A 60 4.63 5.18 -14.35
C ASP A 60 5.49 6.37 -14.78
N LYS A 61 6.67 6.52 -14.19
CA LYS A 61 7.72 7.36 -14.75
C LYS A 61 8.21 6.64 -16.00
N GLU A 62 7.76 7.17 -17.14
CA GLU A 62 8.26 6.91 -18.49
C GLU A 62 9.79 6.97 -18.57
#